data_AF-A0A1E1W8X5-F1
#
_entry.id   AF-A0A1E1W8X5-F1
#
_cell.length_a   1.000
_cell.length_b   1.000
_cell.length_c   1.000
_cell.angle_alpha   90.00
_cell.angle_beta   90.00
_cell.angle_gamma   90.00
#
_symmetry.space_group_name_H-M   'P 1'
#
loop_
_entity.id
_entity.type
_entity.pdbx_description
1 polymer ?
#
loop_
_entity_poly.entity_id
_entity_poly.type
_entity_poly.pdbx_seq_one_letter_code
_entity_poly.pdbx_strand_id
1 'polypeptide(L)'
;LKSALKKRPAPQASPAGTPLAPRQDHHHASFNTRPVRLGNTCENKENARPWEEHHEYASESERVAAKLARKESLNIKLALRPDRQELINRNILVVQSEHERQESWEAIGARLIRRLSMRPTAEELVERNILKSQSPAEEKKQKEEKKRYLLRKLSFRPTVDELKEKKIIRFSDYIEVTQAHDYDRRADKPWTRLTPRDKAAIRRELNEFKSSEMAVHEESKHLTRFHRP
;
A
#
# COMPACT_ATOMS: atom_id res chain seq x y z
N LEU A 1 37.87 -7.47 -8.82
CA LEU A 1 37.87 -7.08 -7.39
C LEU A 1 36.46 -6.65 -7.03
N LYS A 2 35.91 -7.25 -5.97
CA LYS A 2 34.49 -7.28 -5.60
C LYS A 2 34.04 -5.93 -5.04
N SER A 3 32.99 -5.32 -5.58
CA SER A 3 32.23 -4.26 -4.91
C SER A 3 30.88 -4.81 -4.46
N ALA A 4 30.77 -5.06 -3.16
CA ALA A 4 29.58 -5.59 -2.53
C ALA A 4 28.55 -4.47 -2.35
N LEU A 5 27.47 -4.50 -3.14
CA LEU A 5 26.27 -3.70 -2.86
C LEU A 5 25.53 -4.33 -1.68
N LYS A 6 25.63 -3.71 -0.51
CA LYS A 6 24.88 -4.05 0.70
C LYS A 6 23.39 -3.76 0.45
N LYS A 7 22.59 -4.79 0.17
CA LYS A 7 21.11 -4.69 0.19
C LYS A 7 20.68 -4.28 1.60
N ARG A 8 19.97 -3.15 1.70
CA ARG A 8 19.25 -2.76 2.93
C ARG A 8 18.09 -3.75 3.16
N PRO A 9 17.87 -4.23 4.39
CA PRO A 9 16.70 -5.05 4.69
C PRO A 9 15.43 -4.19 4.63
N ALA A 10 14.35 -4.77 4.10
CA ALA A 10 13.03 -4.17 4.06
C ALA A 10 12.50 -3.92 5.49
N PRO A 11 11.69 -2.86 5.71
CA PRO A 11 11.05 -2.66 7.01
C PRO A 11 10.08 -3.81 7.28
N GLN A 12 10.18 -4.37 8.49
CA GLN A 12 9.31 -5.44 8.95
C GLN A 12 7.84 -5.00 8.88
N ALA A 13 7.01 -5.87 8.33
CA ALA A 13 5.57 -5.70 8.29
C ALA A 13 5.01 -5.68 9.72
N SER A 14 4.32 -4.60 10.07
CA SER A 14 3.48 -4.52 11.27
C SER A 14 2.43 -5.64 11.24
N PRO A 15 2.10 -6.26 12.39
CA PRO A 15 1.09 -7.32 12.42
C PRO A 15 -0.26 -6.74 12.01
N ALA A 16 -0.94 -7.49 11.13
CA ALA A 16 -2.26 -7.18 10.61
C ALA A 16 -3.25 -6.85 11.74
N GLY A 17 -3.87 -5.67 11.65
CA GLY A 17 -4.98 -5.29 12.51
C GLY A 17 -6.14 -6.27 12.31
N THR A 18 -6.61 -6.82 13.43
CA THR A 18 -7.86 -7.58 13.54
C THR A 18 -9.01 -6.76 12.94
N PRO A 19 -9.88 -7.34 12.09
CA PRO A 19 -11.03 -6.61 11.57
C PRO A 19 -11.99 -6.29 12.72
N LEU A 20 -12.28 -5.00 12.91
CA LEU A 20 -13.33 -4.54 13.82
C LEU A 20 -14.68 -4.98 13.24
N ALA A 21 -15.34 -5.91 13.91
CA ALA A 21 -16.71 -6.29 13.62
C ALA A 21 -17.66 -5.08 13.87
N PRO A 22 -18.77 -4.97 13.11
CA PRO A 22 -19.72 -3.89 13.31
C PRO A 22 -20.40 -4.06 14.66
N ARG A 23 -20.29 -3.02 15.53
CA ARG A 23 -21.08 -2.92 16.75
C ARG A 23 -22.55 -2.87 16.33
N GLN A 24 -23.33 -3.84 16.79
CA GLN A 24 -24.77 -3.76 16.72
C GLN A 24 -25.22 -2.59 17.61
N ASP A 25 -25.91 -1.64 16.99
CA ASP A 25 -26.59 -0.56 17.70
C ASP A 25 -27.65 -1.17 18.62
N HIS A 26 -27.51 -0.91 19.92
CA HIS A 26 -28.60 -1.12 20.86
C HIS A 26 -29.23 0.22 21.14
N HIS A 27 -30.48 0.29 20.71
CA HIS A 27 -31.41 1.40 20.80
C HIS A 27 -31.34 2.13 22.15
N HIS A 28 -31.30 3.45 22.06
CA HIS A 28 -31.63 4.36 23.15
C HIS A 28 -32.99 3.99 23.74
N ALA A 29 -32.99 3.50 24.98
CA ALA A 29 -34.18 3.42 25.79
C ALA A 29 -33.97 4.34 27.00
N SER A 30 -34.61 5.49 26.95
CA SER A 30 -34.74 6.41 28.08
C SER A 30 -35.65 5.75 29.11
N PHE A 31 -35.07 5.18 30.17
CA PHE A 31 -35.81 4.71 31.33
C PHE A 31 -35.20 5.31 32.59
N ASN A 32 -35.88 6.35 33.06
CA ASN A 32 -35.70 6.91 34.38
C ASN A 32 -36.29 5.91 35.39
N THR A 33 -35.47 5.03 35.94
CA THR A 33 -35.87 4.18 37.07
C THR A 33 -34.65 3.76 37.90
N ARG A 34 -34.83 3.84 39.22
CA ARG A 34 -33.97 3.44 40.35
C ARG A 34 -32.98 2.29 40.07
N PRO A 35 -31.84 2.21 40.79
CA PRO A 35 -30.85 1.17 40.56
C PRO A 35 -31.46 -0.21 40.78
N VAL A 36 -31.62 -0.97 39.69
CA VAL A 36 -31.93 -2.39 39.72
C VAL A 36 -30.68 -3.09 40.24
N ARG A 37 -30.75 -3.53 41.51
CA ARG A 37 -29.83 -4.50 42.09
C ARG A 37 -29.93 -5.77 41.24
N LEU A 38 -28.95 -5.97 40.36
CA LEU A 38 -28.81 -7.21 39.60
C LEU A 38 -28.48 -8.32 40.62
N GLY A 39 -29.49 -9.11 40.97
CA GLY A 39 -29.36 -10.26 41.83
C GLY A 39 -28.63 -11.37 41.09
N ASN A 40 -27.30 -11.45 41.30
CA ASN A 40 -26.60 -12.70 41.14
C ASN A 40 -26.84 -13.54 42.39
N THR A 41 -27.92 -14.33 42.39
CA THR A 41 -28.17 -15.40 43.37
C THR A 41 -27.65 -16.75 42.86
N CYS A 42 -26.55 -16.77 42.09
CA CYS A 42 -25.65 -17.90 42.19
C CYS A 42 -24.91 -17.73 43.52
N GLU A 43 -25.53 -18.21 44.59
CA GLU A 43 -24.91 -18.31 45.90
C GLU A 43 -23.51 -18.87 45.70
N ASN A 44 -22.51 -18.04 46.02
CA ASN A 44 -21.13 -18.45 46.05
C ASN A 44 -21.00 -19.44 47.21
N LYS A 45 -21.43 -20.70 47.00
CA LYS A 45 -21.49 -21.76 48.02
C LYS A 45 -20.12 -22.03 48.63
N GLU A 46 -19.05 -21.60 47.96
CA GLU A 46 -17.66 -21.67 48.43
C GLU A 46 -17.28 -20.58 49.46
N ASN A 47 -18.07 -19.51 49.58
CA ASN A 47 -17.88 -18.43 50.56
C ASN A 47 -19.02 -18.33 51.58
N ALA A 48 -20.02 -19.23 51.53
CA ALA A 48 -20.99 -19.35 52.62
C ALA A 48 -20.22 -19.65 53.91
N ARG A 49 -20.37 -18.80 54.93
CA ARG A 49 -19.74 -18.97 56.25
C ARG A 49 -20.35 -20.22 56.90
N PRO A 50 -19.62 -21.35 57.04
CA PRO A 50 -20.21 -22.55 57.65
C PRO A 50 -20.25 -22.47 59.19
N TRP A 51 -19.97 -21.31 59.79
CA TRP A 51 -19.52 -21.24 61.18
C TRP A 51 -20.57 -20.76 62.19
N GLU A 52 -21.85 -20.75 61.85
CA GLU A 52 -22.89 -20.29 62.77
C GLU A 52 -24.07 -21.25 62.97
N GLU A 53 -23.93 -22.52 62.60
CA GLU A 53 -24.92 -23.55 62.95
C GLU A 53 -24.27 -24.69 63.76
N HIS A 54 -24.43 -24.61 65.09
CA HIS A 54 -24.31 -25.67 66.10
C HIS A 54 -23.27 -26.80 65.86
N HIS A 55 -21.99 -26.52 66.11
CA HIS A 55 -20.89 -27.50 66.13
C HIS A 55 -20.56 -28.01 67.55
N GLU A 56 -21.56 -28.31 68.39
CA GLU A 56 -21.31 -28.88 69.73
C GLU A 56 -21.03 -30.40 69.70
N TYR A 57 -21.33 -31.10 68.59
CA TYR A 57 -21.21 -32.56 68.47
C TYR A 57 -20.30 -33.08 67.34
N ALA A 58 -19.63 -32.20 66.59
CA ALA A 58 -18.75 -32.63 65.50
C ALA A 58 -17.45 -33.24 66.03
N SER A 59 -17.06 -34.39 65.48
CA SER A 59 -15.88 -35.12 65.93
C SER A 59 -14.61 -34.29 65.71
N GLU A 60 -13.59 -34.51 66.54
CA GLU A 60 -12.29 -33.85 66.39
C GLU A 60 -11.70 -34.06 64.98
N SER A 61 -11.97 -35.23 64.38
CA SER A 61 -11.62 -35.57 63.01
C SER A 61 -12.30 -34.69 61.96
N GLU A 62 -13.62 -34.45 62.09
CA GLU A 62 -14.38 -33.57 61.18
C GLU A 62 -13.93 -32.11 61.27
N ARG A 63 -13.61 -31.64 62.49
CA ARG A 63 -13.05 -30.30 62.71
C ARG A 63 -11.68 -30.14 62.03
N VAL A 64 -10.85 -31.18 62.03
CA VAL A 64 -9.55 -31.19 61.34
C VAL A 64 -9.73 -31.24 59.83
N ALA A 65 -10.65 -32.07 59.32
CA ALA A 65 -10.97 -32.14 57.89
C ALA A 65 -11.50 -30.80 57.34
N ALA A 66 -12.39 -30.12 58.08
CA ALA A 66 -12.88 -28.79 57.70
C ALA A 66 -11.78 -27.72 57.69
N LYS A 67 -10.83 -27.80 58.64
CA LYS A 67 -9.63 -26.95 58.64
C LYS A 67 -8.75 -27.22 57.43
N LEU A 68 -8.58 -28.48 57.05
CA LEU A 68 -7.79 -28.87 55.89
C LEU A 68 -8.45 -28.42 54.58
N ALA A 69 -9.75 -28.65 54.40
CA ALA A 69 -10.51 -28.19 53.24
C ALA A 69 -10.49 -26.66 53.09
N ARG A 70 -10.59 -25.91 54.21
CA ARG A 70 -10.44 -24.45 54.21
C ARG A 70 -9.03 -24.04 53.77
N LYS A 71 -8.00 -24.73 54.27
CA LYS A 71 -6.60 -24.48 53.92
C LYS A 71 -6.35 -24.75 52.43
N GLU A 72 -6.88 -25.85 51.90
CA GLU A 72 -6.76 -26.21 50.48
C GLU A 72 -7.51 -25.21 49.57
N SER A 73 -8.76 -24.84 49.89
CA SER A 73 -9.51 -23.83 49.15
C SER A 73 -8.81 -22.47 49.14
N LEU A 74 -8.25 -22.04 50.27
CA LEU A 74 -7.47 -20.81 50.35
C LEU A 74 -6.20 -20.90 49.49
N ASN A 75 -5.51 -22.03 49.52
CA ASN A 75 -4.29 -22.22 48.73
C ASN A 75 -4.56 -22.14 47.22
N ILE A 76 -5.67 -22.71 46.74
CA ILE A 76 -6.13 -22.57 45.35
C ILE A 76 -6.41 -21.10 44.99
N LYS A 77 -7.12 -20.37 45.86
CA LYS A 77 -7.43 -18.94 45.65
C LYS A 77 -6.17 -18.06 45.60
N LEU A 78 -5.15 -18.40 46.39
CA LEU A 78 -3.88 -17.69 46.39
C LEU A 78 -3.03 -18.04 45.16
N ALA A 79 -3.03 -19.31 44.72
CA ALA A 79 -2.34 -19.74 43.51
C ALA A 79 -2.92 -19.09 42.24
N LEU A 80 -4.24 -18.86 42.23
CA LEU A 80 -4.96 -18.21 41.12
C LEU A 80 -5.14 -16.70 41.32
N ARG A 81 -4.40 -16.08 42.25
CA ARG A 81 -4.50 -14.65 42.50
C ARG A 81 -3.98 -13.86 41.30
N PRO A 82 -4.77 -12.94 40.72
CA PRO A 82 -4.30 -12.05 39.67
C PRO A 82 -3.15 -11.16 40.15
N ASP A 83 -2.19 -10.91 39.27
CA ASP A 83 -1.10 -9.98 39.59
C ASP A 83 -1.63 -8.54 39.75
N ARG A 84 -0.93 -7.72 40.52
CA ARG A 84 -1.27 -6.31 40.74
C ARG A 84 -1.40 -5.58 39.41
N GLN A 85 -0.52 -5.87 38.45
CA GLN A 85 -0.59 -5.24 37.14
C GLN A 85 -1.84 -5.64 36.35
N GLU A 86 -2.30 -6.89 36.48
CA GLU A 86 -3.56 -7.34 35.84
C GLU A 86 -4.77 -6.62 36.40
N LEU A 87 -4.81 -6.39 37.73
CA LEU A 87 -5.89 -5.65 38.37
C LEU A 87 -5.91 -4.17 37.95
N ILE A 88 -4.73 -3.57 37.73
CA ILE A 88 -4.61 -2.21 37.16
C ILE A 88 -5.10 -2.19 35.71
N ASN A 89 -4.67 -3.15 34.89
CA ASN A 89 -5.08 -3.25 33.49
C ASN A 89 -6.59 -3.50 33.33
N ARG A 90 -7.20 -4.23 34.28
CA ARG A 90 -8.66 -4.42 34.36
C ARG A 90 -9.38 -3.24 35.03
N ASN A 91 -8.66 -2.19 35.38
CA ASN A 91 -9.18 -0.97 36.00
C ASN A 91 -9.91 -1.21 37.34
N ILE A 92 -9.53 -2.28 38.05
CA ILE A 92 -10.01 -2.62 39.40
C ILE A 92 -9.18 -1.87 40.45
N LEU A 93 -7.86 -1.77 40.23
CA LEU A 93 -6.98 -0.94 41.03
C LEU A 93 -6.61 0.33 40.26
N VAL A 94 -7.06 1.48 40.75
CA VAL A 94 -6.69 2.78 40.19
C VAL A 94 -5.42 3.27 40.88
N VAL A 95 -4.35 3.46 40.11
CA VAL A 95 -3.04 3.91 40.63
C VAL A 95 -2.91 5.42 40.66
N GLN A 96 -3.63 6.11 39.77
CA GLN A 96 -3.60 7.57 39.64
C GLN A 96 -4.39 8.25 40.76
N SER A 97 -3.86 9.36 41.27
CA SER A 97 -4.57 10.22 42.20
C SER A 97 -5.81 10.83 41.54
N GLU A 98 -6.76 11.29 42.36
CA GLU A 98 -7.96 11.95 41.87
C GLU A 98 -7.64 13.25 41.12
N HIS A 99 -6.63 13.98 41.60
CA HIS A 99 -6.18 15.21 40.97
C HIS A 99 -5.59 14.97 39.57
N GLU A 100 -4.65 14.02 39.42
CA GLU A 100 -4.06 13.68 38.11
C GLU A 100 -5.13 13.18 37.11
N ARG A 101 -6.14 12.47 37.61
CA ARG A 101 -7.25 11.99 36.79
C ARG A 101 -8.09 13.16 36.27
N GLN A 102 -8.36 14.14 37.13
CA GLN A 102 -9.09 15.34 36.76
C GLN A 102 -8.32 16.18 35.72
N GLU A 103 -7.02 16.39 35.93
CA GLU A 103 -6.16 17.08 34.96
C GLU A 103 -6.13 16.36 33.61
N SER A 104 -5.99 15.03 33.62
CA SER A 104 -6.05 14.22 32.40
C SER A 104 -7.41 14.35 31.71
N TRP A 105 -8.50 14.35 32.48
CA TRP A 105 -9.85 14.52 31.95
C TRP A 105 -10.04 15.88 31.29
N GLU A 106 -9.60 16.95 31.94
CA GLU A 106 -9.64 18.32 31.41
C GLU A 106 -8.75 18.48 30.18
N ALA A 107 -7.54 17.92 30.19
CA ALA A 107 -6.63 17.95 29.04
C ALA A 107 -7.20 17.20 27.83
N ILE A 108 -7.85 16.04 28.06
CA ILE A 108 -8.56 15.29 27.01
C ILE A 108 -9.75 16.10 26.50
N GLY A 109 -10.53 16.70 27.39
CA GLY A 109 -11.68 17.55 27.06
C GLY A 109 -11.29 18.74 26.20
N ALA A 110 -10.28 19.50 26.61
CA ALA A 110 -9.76 20.65 25.87
C ALA A 110 -9.25 20.24 24.47
N ARG A 111 -8.53 19.11 24.38
CA ARG A 111 -8.05 18.58 23.09
C ARG A 111 -9.21 18.16 22.18
N LEU A 112 -10.24 17.54 22.73
CA LEU A 112 -11.42 17.12 21.98
C LEU A 112 -12.18 18.33 21.44
N ILE A 113 -12.44 19.35 22.26
CA ILE A 113 -13.10 20.60 21.85
C ILE A 113 -12.38 21.23 20.67
N ARG A 114 -11.04 21.36 20.73
CA ARG A 114 -10.22 21.89 19.64
C ARG A 114 -10.30 21.05 18.36
N ARG A 115 -10.36 19.71 18.46
CA ARG A 115 -10.50 18.83 17.29
C ARG A 115 -11.88 18.93 16.66
N LEU A 116 -12.92 19.07 17.48
CA LEU A 116 -14.30 19.21 17.00
C LEU A 116 -14.54 20.57 16.35
N SER A 117 -13.92 21.64 16.87
CA SER A 117 -14.03 22.98 16.25
C SER A 117 -13.38 23.05 14.87
N MET A 118 -12.36 22.24 14.62
CA MET A 118 -11.64 22.16 13.34
C MET A 118 -12.02 20.90 12.53
N ARG A 119 -13.17 20.29 12.83
CA ARG A 119 -13.59 19.04 12.17
C ARG A 119 -13.92 19.31 10.69
N PRO A 120 -13.23 18.65 9.74
CA PRO A 120 -13.55 18.78 8.31
C PRO A 120 -14.97 18.31 8.00
N THR A 121 -15.57 18.88 6.95
CA THR A 121 -16.89 18.46 6.48
C THR A 121 -16.80 17.12 5.74
N ALA A 122 -17.93 16.42 5.60
CA ALA A 122 -17.96 15.17 4.86
C ALA A 122 -17.59 15.36 3.37
N GLU A 123 -18.03 16.47 2.76
CA GLU A 123 -17.74 16.82 1.38
C GLU A 123 -16.24 17.04 1.15
N GLU A 124 -15.57 17.79 2.05
CA GLU A 124 -14.13 18.00 2.01
C GLU A 124 -13.32 16.69 2.11
N LEU A 125 -13.82 15.72 2.86
CA LEU A 125 -13.20 14.39 2.96
C LEU A 125 -13.42 13.56 1.69
N VAL A 126 -14.55 13.74 1.00
CA VAL A 126 -14.82 13.12 -0.30
C VAL A 126 -13.91 13.71 -1.38
N GLU A 127 -13.75 15.03 -1.42
CA GLU A 127 -12.84 15.72 -2.35
C GLU A 127 -11.38 15.30 -2.15
N ARG A 128 -10.96 15.12 -0.90
CA ARG A 128 -9.63 14.59 -0.55
C ARG A 128 -9.50 13.09 -0.74
N ASN A 129 -10.54 12.42 -1.25
CA ASN A 129 -10.56 10.99 -1.53
C ASN A 129 -10.35 10.11 -0.28
N ILE A 130 -10.67 10.64 0.91
CA ILE A 130 -10.61 9.94 2.20
C ILE A 130 -11.94 9.21 2.45
N LEU A 131 -13.05 9.91 2.28
CA LEU A 131 -14.38 9.32 2.37
C LEU A 131 -14.85 8.95 0.96
N LYS A 132 -15.29 7.71 0.76
CA LYS A 132 -15.82 7.24 -0.54
C LYS A 132 -17.34 7.28 -0.48
N SER A 133 -17.97 7.94 -1.46
CA SER A 133 -19.44 8.00 -1.56
C SER A 133 -20.06 6.76 -2.19
N GLN A 134 -19.28 6.00 -2.97
CA GLN A 134 -19.72 4.83 -3.72
C GLN A 134 -19.37 3.54 -3.01
N SER A 135 -20.18 2.51 -3.24
CA SER A 135 -19.88 1.16 -2.75
C SER A 135 -18.61 0.60 -3.43
N PRO A 136 -17.86 -0.30 -2.76
CA PRO A 136 -16.69 -0.93 -3.36
C PRO A 136 -17.00 -1.68 -4.68
N ALA A 137 -18.23 -2.20 -4.81
CA ALA A 137 -18.69 -2.88 -6.02
C ALA A 137 -18.87 -1.91 -7.20
N GLU A 138 -19.45 -0.73 -6.96
CA GLU A 138 -19.63 0.30 -7.98
C GLU A 138 -18.29 0.91 -8.43
N GLU A 139 -17.36 1.15 -7.50
CA GLU A 139 -16.02 1.65 -7.85
C GLU A 139 -15.28 0.65 -8.77
N LYS A 140 -15.42 -0.66 -8.48
CA LYS A 140 -14.85 -1.72 -9.34
C LYS A 140 -15.48 -1.72 -10.73
N LYS A 141 -16.81 -1.60 -10.82
CA LYS A 141 -17.53 -1.52 -12.10
C LYS A 141 -17.09 -0.30 -12.92
N GLN A 142 -17.02 0.88 -12.31
CA GLN A 142 -16.56 2.09 -13.00
C GLN A 142 -15.11 1.99 -13.46
N LYS A 143 -14.24 1.36 -12.66
CA LYS A 143 -12.85 1.12 -13.07
C LYS A 143 -12.77 0.16 -14.25
N GLU A 144 -13.59 -0.88 -14.27
CA GLU A 144 -13.67 -1.81 -15.40
C GLU A 144 -14.21 -1.12 -16.67
N GLU A 145 -15.27 -0.31 -16.54
CA GLU A 145 -15.82 0.48 -17.64
C GLU A 145 -14.80 1.47 -18.18
N LYS A 146 -14.09 2.20 -17.31
CA LYS A 146 -12.99 3.10 -17.70
C LYS A 146 -11.87 2.33 -18.43
N LYS A 147 -11.49 1.15 -17.93
CA LYS A 147 -10.49 0.28 -18.57
C LYS A 147 -10.96 -0.17 -19.95
N ARG A 148 -12.20 -0.63 -20.07
CA ARG A 148 -12.82 -1.07 -21.33
C ARG A 148 -12.90 0.08 -22.34
N TYR A 149 -13.31 1.26 -21.89
CA TYR A 149 -13.37 2.46 -22.71
C TYR A 149 -11.98 2.88 -23.21
N LEU A 150 -10.98 2.92 -22.31
CA LEU A 150 -9.61 3.28 -22.66
C LEU A 150 -9.03 2.28 -23.68
N LEU A 151 -9.21 0.98 -23.46
CA LEU A 151 -8.72 -0.05 -24.38
C LEU A 151 -9.31 0.14 -25.78
N ARG A 152 -10.62 0.42 -25.87
CA ARG A 152 -11.27 0.77 -27.14
C ARG A 152 -10.71 2.06 -27.75
N LYS A 153 -10.42 3.09 -26.96
CA LYS A 153 -9.85 4.35 -27.49
C LYS A 153 -8.42 4.16 -28.01
N LEU A 154 -7.64 3.30 -27.35
CA LEU A 154 -6.28 2.97 -27.77
C LEU A 154 -6.26 2.06 -29.01
N SER A 155 -7.25 1.19 -29.21
CA SER A 155 -7.33 0.35 -30.42
C SER A 155 -7.60 1.16 -31.69
N PHE A 156 -8.32 2.29 -31.58
CA PHE A 156 -8.55 3.23 -32.67
C PHE A 156 -7.58 4.42 -32.63
N ARG A 157 -6.38 4.23 -32.09
CA ARG A 157 -5.35 5.29 -32.07
C ARG A 157 -4.77 5.44 -33.48
N PRO A 158 -4.80 6.63 -34.10
CA PRO A 158 -4.26 6.85 -35.44
C PRO A 158 -2.75 6.62 -35.47
N THR A 159 -2.27 6.17 -36.63
CA THR A 159 -0.84 6.01 -36.87
C THR A 159 -0.15 7.36 -37.02
N VAL A 160 1.18 7.37 -36.89
CA VAL A 160 1.98 8.60 -37.05
C VAL A 160 1.85 9.13 -38.48
N ASP A 161 1.80 8.25 -39.47
CA ASP A 161 1.71 8.63 -40.88
C ASP A 161 0.34 9.22 -41.22
N GLU A 162 -0.75 8.68 -40.67
CA GLU A 162 -2.09 9.31 -40.77
C GLU A 162 -2.12 10.71 -40.18
N LEU A 163 -1.43 10.93 -39.05
CA LEU A 163 -1.37 12.25 -38.42
C LEU A 163 -0.51 13.22 -39.26
N LYS A 164 0.57 12.75 -39.91
CA LYS A 164 1.38 13.55 -40.84
C LYS A 164 0.58 13.96 -42.08
N GLU A 165 -0.16 13.02 -42.68
CA GLU A 165 -1.02 13.27 -43.85
C GLU A 165 -2.07 14.34 -43.54
N LYS A 166 -2.66 14.25 -42.34
CA LYS A 166 -3.62 15.25 -41.83
C LYS A 166 -2.96 16.54 -41.33
N LYS A 167 -1.63 16.67 -41.41
CA LYS A 167 -0.85 17.81 -40.93
C LYS A 167 -1.12 18.18 -39.46
N ILE A 168 -1.45 17.19 -38.64
CA ILE A 168 -1.66 17.35 -37.19
C ILE A 168 -0.32 17.38 -36.45
N ILE A 169 0.70 16.74 -37.01
CA ILE A 169 2.03 16.54 -36.43
C ILE A 169 3.09 16.87 -37.47
N ARG A 170 4.16 17.55 -37.04
CA ARG A 170 5.31 17.87 -37.89
C ARG A 170 6.46 16.93 -37.60
N PHE A 171 7.45 16.93 -38.50
CA PHE A 171 8.65 16.09 -38.38
C PHE A 171 9.44 16.34 -37.08
N SER A 172 9.35 17.54 -36.50
CA SER A 172 10.04 17.91 -35.26
C SER A 172 9.33 17.42 -34.00
N ASP A 173 8.03 17.16 -34.07
CA ASP A 173 7.20 16.92 -32.88
C ASP A 173 7.21 15.43 -32.45
N TYR A 174 7.57 14.53 -33.37
CA TYR A 174 7.72 13.10 -33.10
C TYR A 174 8.92 12.54 -33.86
N ILE A 175 9.88 12.01 -33.11
CA ILE A 175 11.10 11.41 -33.63
C ILE A 175 11.11 9.95 -33.20
N GLU A 176 11.11 9.03 -34.17
CA GLU A 176 11.32 7.62 -33.92
C GLU A 176 12.82 7.35 -33.79
N VAL A 177 13.26 6.90 -32.62
CA VAL A 177 14.65 6.47 -32.41
C VAL A 177 14.74 4.98 -32.74
N THR A 178 15.24 4.65 -33.92
CA THR A 178 15.61 3.28 -34.29
C THR A 178 17.05 2.99 -33.87
N GLN A 179 17.33 1.74 -33.49
CA GLN A 179 18.72 1.33 -33.24
C GLN A 179 19.49 1.40 -34.55
N ALA A 180 20.54 2.23 -34.58
CA ALA A 180 21.49 2.21 -35.68
C ALA A 180 22.33 0.93 -35.61
N HIS A 181 22.75 0.42 -36.77
CA HIS A 181 23.77 -0.63 -36.78
C HIS A 181 25.09 -0.08 -36.23
N ASP A 182 25.58 -0.72 -35.17
CA ASP A 182 26.91 -0.50 -34.62
C ASP A 182 27.94 -1.20 -35.52
N TYR A 183 28.29 -0.55 -36.62
CA TYR A 183 29.48 -0.91 -37.39
C TYR A 183 30.69 -0.13 -36.88
N ASP A 184 31.86 -0.75 -36.91
CA ASP A 184 33.10 -0.13 -36.46
C ASP A 184 33.52 1.00 -37.42
N ARG A 185 33.19 2.23 -37.06
CA ARG A 185 33.57 3.45 -37.79
C ARG A 185 35.08 3.75 -37.74
N ARG A 186 35.81 3.04 -36.87
CA ARG A 186 37.26 3.21 -36.69
C ARG A 186 38.07 2.16 -37.47
N ALA A 187 37.42 1.17 -38.08
CA ALA A 187 38.06 0.18 -38.93
C ALA A 187 38.87 0.82 -40.08
N ASP A 188 39.88 0.08 -40.57
CA ASP A 188 40.71 0.50 -41.69
C ASP A 188 39.85 0.73 -42.93
N LYS A 189 40.11 1.84 -43.61
CA LYS A 189 39.35 2.28 -44.77
C LYS A 189 40.08 1.75 -45.99
N PRO A 190 39.68 0.64 -46.62
CA PRO A 190 40.45 0.04 -47.71
C PRO A 190 40.75 1.04 -48.86
N TRP A 191 39.92 2.08 -49.02
CA TRP A 191 40.14 3.15 -49.99
C TRP A 191 41.30 4.11 -49.67
N THR A 192 41.81 4.17 -48.45
CA THR A 192 43.02 4.95 -48.13
C THR A 192 44.28 4.31 -48.70
N ARG A 193 44.24 3.01 -49.00
CA ARG A 193 45.36 2.23 -49.55
C ARG A 193 45.30 2.05 -51.07
N LEU A 194 44.37 2.71 -51.75
CA LEU A 194 44.21 2.60 -53.20
C LEU A 194 45.46 3.12 -53.93
N THR A 195 46.01 2.31 -54.83
CA THR A 195 47.13 2.74 -55.68
C THR A 195 46.64 3.73 -56.75
N PRO A 196 47.54 4.51 -57.37
CA PRO A 196 47.18 5.38 -58.49
C PRO A 196 46.51 4.62 -59.66
N ARG A 197 46.91 3.36 -59.88
CA ARG A 197 46.33 2.46 -60.88
C ARG A 197 44.89 2.09 -60.52
N ASP A 198 44.63 1.75 -59.27
CA ASP A 198 43.28 1.40 -58.80
C ASP A 198 42.36 2.62 -58.86
N LYS A 199 42.86 3.81 -58.49
CA LYS A 199 42.11 5.07 -58.61
C LYS A 199 41.76 5.35 -60.07
N ALA A 200 42.66 5.10 -61.01
CA ALA A 200 42.40 5.27 -62.44
C ALA A 200 41.40 4.24 -62.98
N ALA A 201 41.49 2.98 -62.53
CA ALA A 201 40.54 1.94 -62.89
C ALA A 201 39.12 2.30 -62.42
N ILE A 202 38.97 2.74 -61.17
CA ILE A 202 37.68 3.18 -60.63
C ILE A 202 37.14 4.40 -61.37
N ARG A 203 37.99 5.38 -61.72
CA ARG A 203 37.55 6.54 -62.54
C ARG A 203 37.03 6.10 -63.90
N ARG A 204 37.67 5.10 -64.53
CA ARG A 204 37.26 4.54 -65.81
C ARG A 204 35.92 3.81 -65.68
N GLU A 205 35.81 2.92 -64.70
CA GLU A 205 34.58 2.18 -64.40
C GLU A 205 33.40 3.11 -64.08
N LEU A 206 33.63 4.17 -63.30
CA LEU A 206 32.58 5.18 -63.02
C LEU A 206 32.16 5.97 -64.26
N ASN A 207 33.08 6.25 -65.18
CA ASN A 207 32.74 6.89 -66.44
C ASN A 207 31.98 5.95 -67.37
N GLU A 208 32.40 4.69 -67.43
CA GLU A 208 31.71 3.61 -68.16
C GLU A 208 30.25 3.53 -67.67
N PHE A 209 30.03 3.36 -66.36
CA PHE A 209 28.71 3.27 -65.76
C PHE A 209 27.81 4.47 -66.05
N LYS A 210 28.36 5.70 -65.99
CA LYS A 210 27.62 6.93 -66.36
C LYS A 210 27.24 6.99 -67.84
N SER A 211 28.00 6.30 -68.70
CA SER A 211 27.80 6.32 -70.14
C SER A 211 26.94 5.18 -70.66
N SER A 212 26.97 4.01 -70.01
CA SER A 212 26.32 2.79 -70.48
C SER A 212 25.14 2.34 -69.61
N GLU A 213 25.24 2.44 -68.28
CA GLU A 213 24.26 1.85 -67.36
C GLU A 213 23.22 2.86 -66.87
N MET A 214 23.60 4.12 -66.68
CA MET A 214 22.65 5.17 -66.30
C MET A 214 21.93 5.74 -67.52
N ALA A 215 20.68 5.35 -67.73
CA ALA A 215 19.82 5.97 -68.73
C ALA A 215 19.50 7.43 -68.35
N VAL A 216 20.06 8.39 -69.09
CA VAL A 216 19.80 9.83 -68.95
C VAL A 216 19.12 10.34 -70.22
N HIS A 217 18.14 11.23 -70.07
CA HIS A 217 17.42 11.86 -71.20
C HIS A 217 18.40 12.61 -72.12
N GLU A 218 18.23 12.51 -73.44
CA GLU A 218 19.18 13.04 -74.43
C GLU A 218 19.54 14.52 -74.22
N GLU A 219 18.55 15.36 -73.93
CA GLU A 219 18.77 16.80 -73.71
C GLU A 219 19.59 17.09 -72.44
N SER A 220 19.59 16.19 -71.45
CA SER A 220 20.28 16.38 -70.17
C SER A 220 21.65 15.71 -70.10
N LYS A 221 22.07 14.97 -71.14
CA LYS A 221 23.35 14.23 -71.13
C LYS A 221 24.56 15.11 -70.85
N HIS A 222 24.54 16.36 -71.32
CA HIS A 222 25.62 17.33 -71.13
C HIS A 222 25.86 17.72 -69.66
N LEU A 223 24.90 17.47 -68.76
CA LEU A 223 25.02 17.72 -67.32
C LEU A 223 25.80 16.61 -66.59
N THR A 224 26.11 15.51 -67.28
CA THR A 224 26.80 14.36 -66.70
C THR A 224 28.29 14.65 -66.58
N ARG A 225 28.78 14.80 -65.35
CA ARG A 225 30.20 15.11 -65.10
C ARG A 225 31.05 13.84 -65.07
N PHE A 226 31.93 13.70 -66.07
CA PHE A 226 32.91 12.61 -66.16
C PHE A 226 34.17 12.91 -65.35
N HIS A 227 34.79 11.85 -64.80
CA HIS A 227 36.11 11.91 -64.18
C HIS A 227 37.18 12.06 -65.26
N ARG A 228 38.26 12.78 -64.95
CA ARG A 228 39.41 12.87 -65.85
C ARG A 228 40.10 11.50 -65.96
N PRO A 229 40.56 11.10 -67.16
CA PRO A 229 41.38 9.90 -67.36
C PRO A 229 42.57 9.87 -66.39
#